data_AF-A0A2S0N321-F1
#
_entry.id   AF-A0A2S0N321-F1
#
_cell.length_a   1.000
_cell.length_b   1.000
_cell.length_c   1.000
_cell.angle_alpha   90.00
_cell.angle_beta   90.00
_cell.angle_gamma   90.00
#
_symmetry.space_group_name_H-M   'P 1'
#
loop_
_entity.id
_entity.type
_entity.pdbx_description
1 polymer ?
#
loop_
_entity_poly.entity_id
_entity_poly.type
_entity_poly.pdbx_seq_one_letter_code
_entity_poly.pdbx_strand_id
1 'polypeptide(L)'
;MQFLDNAPRFLFFTGKGGVGKTSLACATAMQLAARGQRVLLVSTDPASNVGQVFGLAIGNQVTAVPEVPRLWALEVDPQAAAQGYRDRIVGPVRGVLPDDVVKGIEEQLSGACTTEIAAFDEFTALLTDTSLDARYEHIIFDTAPTGHTIRLLQLPGAWSGFLESGKGDASCLGPLAGLEKQRSQYAAAVAALADGTRTRLVLVARAQQSTLREAARTHGELQAIGLGQQYLVVNGVFPPGEAAQDPLAAAICRREQAVLAAMPPALQSLPTDLVALKPFNLVGREALRQLLVDTAAAPVPGDSGGQPDIDLPRLAALVDGIAADGHGLVMLMGKGGVGKTTLAAAVAVELAHRGFAVHLSTSDPAANLEQTLGGALENLTVSRIDPHEVTERYRQQVLATKGAKLDAAGRALLEEDLRSPCTEEIAVFQAFSRTIRESGKKFVVMDTAPTGHTLLLLDATGAYHRDIVRQMGSTGVHFTTPMMQLQDPKQTKVILVTLAETTPVLEAANLQNDLRRAGIEPWAWVINNSVAAARVTSPLLRQRARNELREIDAVTTQHAKRWAIVPLLSEEPVGIARLLELAGSQFQAQAAGV
;
A
#
# COMPACT_ATOMS: atom_id res chain seq x y z
N MET A 1 -3.54 -26.69 -10.03
CA MET A 1 -3.64 -25.68 -8.97
C MET A 1 -5.10 -25.55 -8.62
N GLN A 2 -5.43 -25.76 -7.35
CA GLN A 2 -6.80 -25.86 -6.84
C GLN A 2 -7.64 -24.63 -7.18
N PHE A 3 -7.04 -23.43 -7.15
CA PHE A 3 -7.77 -22.19 -7.43
C PHE A 3 -8.26 -22.06 -8.90
N LEU A 4 -7.67 -22.83 -9.84
CA LEU A 4 -8.04 -22.86 -11.26
C LEU A 4 -9.05 -23.95 -11.62
N ASP A 5 -9.30 -24.88 -10.70
CA ASP A 5 -10.16 -26.03 -10.95
C ASP A 5 -11.61 -25.57 -10.87
N ASN A 6 -12.39 -25.81 -11.93
CA ASN A 6 -13.77 -25.33 -12.07
C ASN A 6 -13.92 -23.84 -11.73
N ALA A 7 -13.06 -23.01 -12.33
CA ALA A 7 -13.10 -21.56 -12.17
C ALA A 7 -14.52 -21.04 -12.49
N PRO A 8 -15.16 -20.25 -11.61
CA PRO A 8 -16.48 -19.70 -11.89
C PRO A 8 -16.36 -18.52 -12.84
N ARG A 9 -17.48 -17.83 -13.10
CA ARG A 9 -17.49 -16.67 -13.99
C ARG A 9 -16.54 -15.57 -13.52
N PHE A 10 -16.59 -15.22 -12.24
CA PHE A 10 -15.81 -14.12 -11.69
C PHE A 10 -14.67 -14.64 -10.81
N LEU A 11 -13.44 -14.22 -11.11
CA LEU A 11 -12.29 -14.46 -10.25
C LEU A 11 -11.72 -13.14 -9.78
N PHE A 12 -11.50 -12.99 -8.48
CA PHE A 12 -10.92 -11.80 -7.88
C PHE A 12 -9.62 -12.15 -7.18
N PHE A 13 -8.55 -11.43 -7.49
CA PHE A 13 -7.28 -11.54 -6.78
C PHE A 13 -7.17 -10.42 -5.77
N THR A 14 -6.91 -10.76 -4.50
CA THR A 14 -6.77 -9.77 -3.43
C THR A 14 -5.57 -10.06 -2.55
N GLY A 15 -5.05 -9.04 -1.89
CA GLY A 15 -3.82 -9.12 -1.13
C GLY A 15 -3.02 -7.83 -1.19
N LYS A 16 -2.02 -7.75 -0.32
CA LYS A 16 -1.14 -6.59 -0.17
C LYS A 16 -0.46 -6.20 -1.50
N GLY A 17 -0.02 -4.95 -1.65
CA GLY A 17 0.79 -4.52 -2.80
C GLY A 17 2.05 -5.39 -2.96
N GLY A 18 2.43 -5.70 -4.20
CA GLY A 18 3.66 -6.46 -4.51
C GLY A 18 3.62 -7.98 -4.31
N VAL A 19 2.53 -8.56 -3.79
CA VAL A 19 2.45 -10.03 -3.58
C VAL A 19 2.30 -10.85 -4.88
N GLY A 20 2.06 -10.17 -6.02
CA GLY A 20 1.95 -10.79 -7.34
C GLY A 20 0.53 -11.04 -7.85
N LYS A 21 -0.47 -10.27 -7.36
CA LYS A 21 -1.87 -10.37 -7.80
C LYS A 21 -2.03 -10.26 -9.31
N THR A 22 -1.53 -9.19 -9.92
CA THR A 22 -1.65 -8.93 -11.36
C THR A 22 -0.95 -10.00 -12.18
N SER A 23 0.23 -10.46 -11.76
CA SER A 23 0.93 -11.55 -12.46
C SER A 23 0.16 -12.87 -12.41
N LEU A 24 -0.42 -13.23 -11.24
CA LEU A 24 -1.26 -14.41 -11.12
C LEU A 24 -2.56 -14.28 -11.91
N ALA A 25 -3.19 -13.09 -11.91
CA ALA A 25 -4.38 -12.81 -12.71
C ALA A 25 -4.09 -12.94 -14.22
N CYS A 26 -2.98 -12.36 -14.70
CA CYS A 26 -2.55 -12.49 -16.09
C CYS A 26 -2.24 -13.94 -16.48
N ALA A 27 -1.50 -14.68 -15.64
CA ALA A 27 -1.17 -16.07 -15.90
C ALA A 27 -2.43 -16.97 -15.88
N THR A 28 -3.37 -16.70 -14.98
CA THR A 28 -4.67 -17.36 -14.92
C THR A 28 -5.47 -17.10 -16.19
N ALA A 29 -5.55 -15.85 -16.61
CA ALA A 29 -6.27 -15.45 -17.81
C ALA A 29 -5.70 -16.15 -19.06
N MET A 30 -4.37 -16.20 -19.16
CA MET A 30 -3.68 -16.94 -20.22
C MET A 30 -3.97 -18.44 -20.18
N GLN A 31 -3.98 -19.06 -18.99
CA GLN A 31 -4.20 -20.49 -18.87
C GLN A 31 -5.64 -20.88 -19.22
N LEU A 32 -6.64 -20.08 -18.82
CA LEU A 32 -8.04 -20.30 -19.19
C LEU A 32 -8.25 -20.05 -20.70
N ALA A 33 -7.66 -19.00 -21.26
CA ALA A 33 -7.67 -18.73 -22.70
C ALA A 33 -7.03 -19.88 -23.51
N ALA A 34 -5.91 -20.44 -23.02
CA ALA A 34 -5.26 -21.60 -23.61
C ALA A 34 -6.11 -22.88 -23.56
N ARG A 35 -7.07 -22.98 -22.62
CA ARG A 35 -8.09 -24.05 -22.57
C ARG A 35 -9.25 -23.81 -23.53
N GLY A 36 -9.21 -22.75 -24.35
CA GLY A 36 -10.23 -22.40 -25.33
C GLY A 36 -11.34 -21.50 -24.80
N GLN A 37 -11.26 -21.07 -23.54
CA GLN A 37 -12.29 -20.25 -22.88
C GLN A 37 -12.15 -18.78 -23.26
N ARG A 38 -13.26 -18.03 -23.29
CA ARG A 38 -13.27 -16.59 -23.56
C ARG A 38 -13.07 -15.81 -22.26
N VAL A 39 -12.00 -15.03 -22.16
CA VAL A 39 -11.59 -14.41 -20.89
C VAL A 39 -11.44 -12.90 -21.03
N LEU A 40 -12.06 -12.15 -20.12
CA LEU A 40 -11.79 -10.72 -19.93
C LEU A 40 -10.97 -10.51 -18.66
N LEU A 41 -9.76 -9.99 -18.81
CA LEU A 41 -8.94 -9.52 -17.69
C LEU A 41 -9.26 -8.05 -17.42
N VAL A 42 -9.56 -7.71 -16.18
CA VAL A 42 -9.88 -6.37 -15.73
C VAL A 42 -8.85 -5.97 -14.69
N SER A 43 -8.20 -4.84 -14.92
CA SER A 43 -7.38 -4.20 -13.91
C SER A 43 -8.05 -2.96 -13.39
N THR A 44 -8.07 -2.81 -12.07
CA THR A 44 -8.57 -1.60 -11.39
C THR A 44 -7.52 -1.06 -10.43
N ASP A 45 -6.28 -1.58 -10.49
CA ASP A 45 -5.18 -1.08 -9.68
C ASP A 45 -4.75 0.28 -10.26
N PRO A 46 -4.72 1.37 -9.49
CA PRO A 46 -4.21 2.67 -9.96
C PRO A 46 -2.75 2.60 -10.42
N ALA A 47 -2.00 1.58 -9.99
CA ALA A 47 -0.65 1.30 -10.45
C ALA A 47 -0.60 0.09 -11.41
N SER A 48 -1.68 -0.16 -12.15
CA SER A 48 -1.79 -1.31 -13.05
C SER A 48 -0.57 -1.40 -13.96
N ASN A 49 -0.11 -2.64 -14.12
CA ASN A 49 0.95 -2.99 -15.03
C ASN A 49 0.49 -4.04 -16.05
N VAL A 50 -0.83 -4.26 -16.21
CA VAL A 50 -1.35 -5.26 -17.18
C VAL A 50 -0.89 -4.92 -18.60
N GLY A 51 -0.97 -3.65 -19.00
CA GLY A 51 -0.43 -3.19 -20.27
C GLY A 51 1.06 -3.51 -20.42
N GLN A 52 1.87 -3.23 -19.39
CA GLN A 52 3.30 -3.52 -19.40
C GLN A 52 3.59 -5.03 -19.46
N VAL A 53 2.83 -5.84 -18.74
CA VAL A 53 2.98 -7.30 -18.70
C VAL A 53 2.74 -7.93 -20.07
N PHE A 54 1.77 -7.43 -20.83
CA PHE A 54 1.49 -7.87 -22.21
C PHE A 54 2.25 -7.07 -23.29
N GLY A 55 2.94 -5.98 -22.94
CA GLY A 55 3.58 -5.09 -23.90
C GLY A 55 2.59 -4.30 -24.76
N LEU A 56 1.40 -3.99 -24.23
CA LEU A 56 0.29 -3.33 -24.93
C LEU A 56 -0.18 -2.08 -24.18
N ALA A 57 -0.65 -1.09 -24.92
CA ALA A 57 -1.43 0.00 -24.32
C ALA A 57 -2.86 -0.49 -24.10
N ILE A 58 -3.25 -0.62 -22.83
CA ILE A 58 -4.60 -1.01 -22.40
C ILE A 58 -5.17 0.18 -21.64
N GLY A 59 -6.44 0.49 -21.88
CA GLY A 59 -7.11 1.61 -21.23
C GLY A 59 -8.56 1.24 -20.91
N ASN A 60 -9.41 2.27 -20.82
CA ASN A 60 -10.83 2.14 -20.47
C ASN A 60 -11.72 1.51 -21.56
N GLN A 61 -11.12 0.92 -22.60
CA GLN A 61 -11.82 0.17 -23.64
C GLN A 61 -11.32 -1.27 -23.68
N VAL A 62 -12.26 -2.19 -23.80
CA VAL A 62 -11.95 -3.62 -23.91
C VAL A 62 -11.11 -3.87 -25.16
N THR A 63 -9.87 -4.30 -24.95
CA THR A 63 -8.85 -4.46 -25.98
C THR A 63 -8.47 -5.94 -26.09
N ALA A 64 -8.44 -6.49 -27.30
CA ALA A 64 -7.97 -7.86 -27.50
C ALA A 64 -6.46 -7.96 -27.24
N VAL A 65 -6.00 -9.05 -26.64
CA VAL A 65 -4.58 -9.34 -26.45
C VAL A 65 -4.11 -10.19 -27.64
N PRO A 66 -3.44 -9.63 -28.67
CA PRO A 66 -3.26 -10.33 -29.94
C PRO A 66 -2.43 -11.61 -29.83
N GLU A 67 -1.49 -11.64 -28.89
CA GLU A 67 -0.60 -12.79 -28.67
C GLU A 67 -1.26 -13.95 -27.92
N VAL A 68 -2.46 -13.74 -27.35
CA VAL A 68 -3.19 -14.74 -26.57
C VAL A 68 -4.63 -14.79 -27.10
N PRO A 69 -4.94 -15.69 -28.04
CA PRO A 69 -6.28 -15.83 -28.59
C PRO A 69 -7.31 -16.02 -27.48
N ARG A 70 -8.48 -15.38 -27.61
CA ARG A 70 -9.59 -15.44 -26.64
C ARG A 70 -9.32 -14.76 -25.30
N LEU A 71 -8.30 -13.92 -25.23
CA LEU A 71 -8.04 -13.02 -24.11
C LEU A 71 -8.29 -11.57 -24.53
N TRP A 72 -9.03 -10.86 -23.69
CA TRP A 72 -9.23 -9.42 -23.76
C TRP A 72 -8.83 -8.80 -22.43
N ALA A 73 -8.48 -7.53 -22.45
CA ALA A 73 -8.10 -6.77 -21.28
C ALA A 73 -8.80 -5.41 -21.23
N LEU A 74 -9.09 -4.95 -20.02
CA LEU A 74 -9.66 -3.66 -19.71
C LEU A 74 -8.90 -3.08 -18.51
N GLU A 75 -8.53 -1.81 -18.59
CA GLU A 75 -7.89 -1.10 -17.49
C GLU A 75 -8.78 0.06 -17.07
N VAL A 76 -9.27 0.00 -15.83
CA VAL A 76 -10.09 1.03 -15.22
C VAL A 76 -9.14 1.93 -14.44
N ASP A 77 -8.91 3.13 -14.94
CA ASP A 77 -8.19 4.17 -14.21
C ASP A 77 -9.11 4.75 -13.11
N PRO A 78 -8.80 4.52 -11.81
CA PRO A 78 -9.63 5.01 -10.72
C PRO A 78 -9.71 6.54 -10.66
N GLN A 79 -8.66 7.25 -11.10
CA GLN A 79 -8.64 8.71 -11.12
C GLN A 79 -9.53 9.23 -12.24
N ALA A 80 -9.49 8.61 -13.42
CA ALA A 80 -10.40 8.93 -14.51
C ALA A 80 -11.85 8.59 -14.13
N ALA A 81 -12.09 7.46 -13.45
CA ALA A 81 -13.41 7.10 -12.92
C ALA A 81 -13.90 8.14 -11.90
N ALA A 82 -13.04 8.56 -10.96
CA ALA A 82 -13.36 9.60 -9.99
C ALA A 82 -13.64 10.95 -10.64
N GLN A 83 -12.92 11.29 -11.71
CA GLN A 83 -13.18 12.50 -12.50
C GLN A 83 -14.53 12.41 -13.21
N GLY A 84 -14.81 11.29 -13.90
CA GLY A 84 -16.10 11.07 -14.55
C GLY A 84 -17.27 11.05 -13.56
N TYR A 85 -17.05 10.55 -12.34
CA TYR A 85 -18.02 10.61 -11.25
C TYR A 85 -18.27 12.05 -10.79
N ARG A 86 -17.20 12.84 -10.57
CA ARG A 86 -17.27 14.27 -10.25
C ARG A 86 -18.02 15.05 -11.32
N ASP A 87 -17.68 14.84 -12.58
CA ASP A 87 -18.29 15.54 -13.71
C ASP A 87 -19.79 15.23 -13.82
N ARG A 88 -20.21 13.98 -13.52
CA ARG A 88 -21.64 13.60 -13.48
C ARG A 88 -22.42 14.34 -12.40
N ILE A 89 -21.82 14.60 -11.23
CA ILE A 89 -22.48 15.28 -10.11
C ILE A 89 -22.42 16.81 -10.27
N VAL A 90 -21.26 17.33 -10.67
CA VAL A 90 -21.00 18.78 -10.72
C VAL A 90 -21.49 19.40 -12.04
N GLY A 91 -21.43 18.66 -13.15
CA GLY A 91 -21.86 19.13 -14.47
C GLY A 91 -23.26 19.76 -14.49
N PRO A 92 -24.29 19.12 -13.91
CA PRO A 92 -25.64 19.68 -13.86
C PRO A 92 -25.79 20.99 -13.06
N VAL A 93 -24.92 21.23 -12.08
CA VAL A 93 -24.99 22.43 -11.22
C VAL A 93 -24.05 23.56 -11.65
N ARG A 94 -23.10 23.27 -12.55
CA ARG A 94 -22.15 24.24 -13.09
C ARG A 94 -22.90 25.30 -13.94
N GLY A 95 -22.71 26.57 -13.60
CA GLY A 95 -23.44 27.69 -14.22
C GLY A 95 -24.87 27.91 -13.72
N VAL A 96 -25.35 27.08 -12.78
CA VAL A 96 -26.64 27.25 -12.09
C VAL A 96 -26.42 27.74 -10.66
N LEU A 97 -25.45 27.15 -9.95
CA LEU A 97 -25.04 27.57 -8.62
C LEU A 97 -23.86 28.56 -8.68
N PRO A 98 -23.67 29.39 -7.63
CA PRO A 98 -22.49 30.24 -7.51
C PRO A 98 -21.18 29.44 -7.58
N ASP A 99 -20.16 30.01 -8.22
CA ASP A 99 -18.88 29.34 -8.48
C ASP A 99 -18.17 28.88 -7.19
N ASP A 100 -18.32 29.61 -6.08
CA ASP A 100 -17.76 29.24 -4.78
C ASP A 100 -18.44 28.01 -4.18
N VAL A 101 -19.75 27.85 -4.39
CA VAL A 101 -20.50 26.66 -3.98
C VAL A 101 -20.12 25.45 -4.84
N VAL A 102 -20.02 25.63 -6.15
CA VAL A 102 -19.58 24.57 -7.09
C VAL A 102 -18.18 24.08 -6.73
N LYS A 103 -17.25 25.01 -6.46
CA LYS A 103 -15.89 24.68 -6.04
C LYS A 103 -15.84 23.92 -4.71
N GLY A 104 -16.70 24.28 -3.76
CA GLY A 104 -16.84 23.53 -2.50
C GLY A 104 -17.28 22.08 -2.70
N ILE A 105 -18.24 21.84 -3.60
CA ILE A 105 -18.71 20.49 -3.97
C ILE A 105 -17.59 19.70 -4.66
N GLU A 106 -16.87 20.32 -5.62
CA GLU A 106 -15.73 19.68 -6.29
C GLU A 106 -14.65 19.24 -5.30
N GLU A 107 -14.36 20.07 -4.29
CA GLU A 107 -13.35 19.78 -3.28
C GLU A 107 -13.78 18.61 -2.37
N GLN A 108 -15.05 18.56 -1.95
CA GLN A 108 -15.61 17.42 -1.19
C GLN A 108 -15.58 16.10 -1.97
N LEU A 109 -15.70 16.15 -3.30
CA LEU A 109 -15.68 14.96 -4.15
C LEU A 109 -14.26 14.57 -4.61
N SER A 110 -13.21 15.26 -4.19
CA SER A 110 -11.84 15.01 -4.66
C SER A 110 -11.03 14.08 -3.75
N GLY A 111 -11.62 13.56 -2.68
CA GLY A 111 -10.96 12.67 -1.72
C GLY A 111 -10.80 11.21 -2.18
N ALA A 112 -9.99 10.43 -1.44
CA ALA A 112 -9.80 9.00 -1.74
C ALA A 112 -11.10 8.19 -1.64
N CYS A 113 -12.02 8.57 -0.75
CA CYS A 113 -13.34 7.93 -0.65
C CYS A 113 -14.13 8.02 -1.97
N THR A 114 -14.09 9.14 -2.69
CA THR A 114 -14.74 9.24 -4.01
C THR A 114 -14.07 8.34 -5.03
N THR A 115 -12.74 8.23 -4.98
CA THR A 115 -11.99 7.35 -5.89
C THR A 115 -12.35 5.89 -5.67
N GLU A 116 -12.47 5.45 -4.41
CA GLU A 116 -12.91 4.09 -4.08
C GLU A 116 -14.34 3.81 -4.52
N ILE A 117 -15.26 4.75 -4.29
CA ILE A 117 -16.67 4.62 -4.72
C ILE A 117 -16.76 4.57 -6.25
N ALA A 118 -16.04 5.44 -6.96
CA ALA A 118 -16.03 5.47 -8.41
C ALA A 118 -15.43 4.18 -9.01
N ALA A 119 -14.35 3.66 -8.43
CA ALA A 119 -13.82 2.36 -8.82
C ALA A 119 -14.85 1.24 -8.58
N PHE A 120 -15.59 1.29 -7.48
CA PHE A 120 -16.65 0.32 -7.19
C PHE A 120 -17.85 0.42 -8.15
N ASP A 121 -18.17 1.61 -8.66
CA ASP A 121 -19.19 1.81 -9.70
C ASP A 121 -18.84 1.04 -10.97
N GLU A 122 -17.57 1.11 -11.41
CA GLU A 122 -17.06 0.35 -12.56
C GLU A 122 -17.09 -1.17 -12.32
N PHE A 123 -16.73 -1.62 -11.11
CA PHE A 123 -16.90 -3.03 -10.72
C PHE A 123 -18.36 -3.47 -10.80
N THR A 124 -19.28 -2.64 -10.32
CA THR A 124 -20.72 -2.92 -10.27
C THR A 124 -21.28 -3.06 -11.68
N ALA A 125 -20.87 -2.19 -12.61
CA ALA A 125 -21.26 -2.29 -14.02
C ALA A 125 -20.82 -3.64 -14.62
N LEU A 126 -19.57 -4.05 -14.40
CA LEU A 126 -19.04 -5.31 -14.94
C LEU A 126 -19.67 -6.57 -14.32
N LEU A 127 -20.05 -6.51 -13.03
CA LEU A 127 -20.69 -7.62 -12.32
C LEU A 127 -22.17 -7.81 -12.69
N THR A 128 -22.84 -6.73 -13.11
CA THR A 128 -24.28 -6.71 -13.37
C THR A 128 -24.64 -6.69 -14.86
N ASP A 129 -23.68 -6.39 -15.75
CA ASP A 129 -23.91 -6.40 -17.19
C ASP A 129 -24.03 -7.84 -17.74
N THR A 130 -25.27 -8.25 -17.98
CA THR A 130 -25.59 -9.57 -18.53
C THR A 130 -25.27 -9.70 -20.02
N SER A 131 -24.98 -8.61 -20.72
CA SER A 131 -24.55 -8.67 -22.13
C SER A 131 -23.14 -9.25 -22.29
N LEU A 132 -22.34 -9.19 -21.22
CA LEU A 132 -21.01 -9.78 -21.17
C LEU A 132 -21.04 -11.31 -21.10
N ASP A 133 -22.15 -11.92 -20.64
CA ASP A 133 -22.36 -13.38 -20.56
C ASP A 133 -22.06 -14.09 -21.87
N ALA A 134 -22.56 -13.52 -22.98
CA ALA A 134 -22.41 -14.14 -24.28
C ALA A 134 -20.96 -14.04 -24.80
N ARG A 135 -20.23 -13.02 -24.36
CA ARG A 135 -18.89 -12.68 -24.87
C ARG A 135 -17.78 -13.36 -24.09
N TYR A 136 -17.92 -13.45 -22.77
CA TYR A 136 -16.87 -13.95 -21.88
C TYR A 136 -17.40 -15.04 -20.95
N GLU A 137 -16.67 -16.14 -20.87
CA GLU A 137 -16.92 -17.23 -19.91
C GLU A 137 -16.35 -16.87 -18.53
N HIS A 138 -15.22 -16.16 -18.51
CA HIS A 138 -14.57 -15.70 -17.29
C HIS A 138 -14.24 -14.20 -17.36
N ILE A 139 -14.47 -13.51 -16.25
CA ILE A 139 -14.03 -12.14 -16.01
C ILE A 139 -13.14 -12.17 -14.77
N ILE A 140 -11.88 -11.80 -14.94
CA ILE A 140 -10.84 -11.87 -13.92
C ILE A 140 -10.46 -10.47 -13.50
N PHE A 141 -10.50 -10.18 -12.20
CA PHE A 141 -10.09 -8.92 -11.62
C PHE A 141 -8.78 -9.09 -10.86
N ASP A 142 -7.78 -8.27 -11.15
CA ASP A 142 -6.48 -8.31 -10.47
C ASP A 142 -6.48 -7.69 -9.06
N THR A 143 -7.59 -7.05 -8.70
CA THR A 143 -7.84 -6.43 -7.40
C THR A 143 -9.28 -6.71 -7.00
N ALA A 144 -9.53 -6.99 -5.71
CA ALA A 144 -10.87 -7.09 -5.16
C ALA A 144 -11.25 -5.81 -4.38
N PRO A 145 -12.55 -5.46 -4.32
CA PRO A 145 -13.01 -4.40 -3.43
C PRO A 145 -12.72 -4.74 -1.96
N THR A 146 -12.45 -3.71 -1.15
CA THR A 146 -12.16 -3.91 0.27
C THR A 146 -13.44 -4.24 1.06
N GLY A 147 -13.28 -4.91 2.20
CA GLY A 147 -14.40 -5.16 3.11
C GLY A 147 -15.05 -3.88 3.63
N HIS A 148 -14.31 -2.77 3.70
CA HIS A 148 -14.84 -1.45 4.07
C HIS A 148 -15.78 -0.90 2.99
N THR A 149 -15.34 -0.88 1.73
CA THR A 149 -16.14 -0.40 0.59
C THR A 149 -17.44 -1.20 0.44
N ILE A 150 -17.38 -2.53 0.57
CA ILE A 150 -18.57 -3.37 0.50
C ILE A 150 -19.54 -3.10 1.66
N ARG A 151 -19.02 -2.94 2.90
CA ARG A 151 -19.84 -2.64 4.07
C ARG A 151 -20.53 -1.28 3.96
N LEU A 152 -19.82 -0.24 3.51
CA LEU A 152 -20.39 1.10 3.31
C LEU A 152 -21.64 1.06 2.41
N LEU A 153 -21.61 0.25 1.35
CA LEU A 153 -22.70 0.12 0.40
C LEU A 153 -23.85 -0.77 0.92
N GLN A 154 -23.57 -1.67 1.87
CA GLN A 154 -24.59 -2.47 2.54
C GLN A 154 -25.34 -1.71 3.66
N LEU A 155 -24.78 -0.62 4.20
CA LEU A 155 -25.37 0.12 5.31
C LEU A 155 -26.67 0.83 4.90
N PRO A 156 -27.82 0.56 5.54
CA PRO A 156 -29.09 1.22 5.23
C PRO A 156 -29.01 2.76 5.32
N GLY A 157 -28.26 3.28 6.30
CA GLY A 157 -28.09 4.71 6.53
C GLY A 157 -27.24 5.46 5.49
N ALA A 158 -26.46 4.75 4.66
CA ALA A 158 -25.76 5.34 3.51
C ALA A 158 -26.74 5.81 2.42
N TRP A 159 -28.00 5.37 2.49
CA TRP A 159 -28.99 5.55 1.44
C TRP A 159 -30.21 6.39 1.86
N SER A 160 -30.50 6.54 3.16
CA SER A 160 -31.86 6.96 3.57
C SER A 160 -31.94 7.89 4.80
N GLY A 161 -31.23 9.01 4.85
CA GLY A 161 -31.63 10.00 5.88
C GLY A 161 -30.75 11.21 6.15
N PHE A 162 -29.55 11.32 5.60
CA PHE A 162 -28.67 12.43 5.98
C PHE A 162 -28.97 13.75 5.23
N LEU A 163 -29.49 13.66 4.00
CA LEU A 163 -29.79 14.83 3.16
C LEU A 163 -31.09 15.57 3.53
N GLU A 164 -32.00 14.95 4.30
CA GLU A 164 -33.28 15.59 4.66
C GLU A 164 -33.12 16.67 5.75
N SER A 165 -32.03 16.68 6.52
CA SER A 165 -31.86 17.58 7.67
C SER A 165 -31.00 18.83 7.43
N GLY A 166 -30.38 18.98 6.25
CA GLY A 166 -29.83 20.25 5.74
C GLY A 166 -28.89 21.07 6.66
N LYS A 167 -28.33 20.49 7.73
CA LYS A 167 -27.59 21.23 8.77
C LYS A 167 -26.33 20.55 9.32
N GLY A 168 -25.78 19.54 8.63
CA GLY A 168 -24.54 18.87 9.04
C GLY A 168 -23.40 19.07 8.05
N ASP A 169 -22.27 19.62 8.50
CA ASP A 169 -20.99 19.63 7.79
C ASP A 169 -20.43 18.19 7.71
N ALA A 170 -20.90 17.39 6.74
CA ALA A 170 -20.37 16.05 6.51
C ALA A 170 -19.42 16.06 5.31
N SER A 171 -18.12 16.29 5.58
CA SER A 171 -17.04 16.39 4.59
C SER A 171 -16.86 15.15 3.71
N CYS A 172 -17.35 13.97 4.14
CA CYS A 172 -16.97 12.67 3.57
C CYS A 172 -18.16 11.89 2.92
N LEU A 173 -19.41 12.38 3.02
CA LEU A 173 -20.62 11.65 2.56
C LEU A 173 -21.28 12.24 1.29
N GLY A 174 -20.80 13.38 0.80
CA GLY A 174 -21.23 13.98 -0.47
C GLY A 174 -21.29 13.03 -1.67
N PRO A 175 -20.35 12.07 -1.83
CA PRO A 175 -20.40 11.11 -2.93
C PRO A 175 -21.63 10.19 -2.91
N LEU A 176 -22.28 9.92 -1.76
CA LEU A 176 -23.37 8.94 -1.70
C LEU A 176 -24.68 9.45 -2.33
N ALA A 177 -24.85 10.77 -2.48
CA ALA A 177 -26.04 11.39 -3.04
C ALA A 177 -26.31 10.98 -4.51
N GLY A 178 -25.26 10.63 -5.26
CA GLY A 178 -25.38 10.14 -6.65
C GLY A 178 -25.86 8.69 -6.77
N LEU A 179 -25.78 7.91 -5.69
CA LEU A 179 -25.88 6.45 -5.74
C LEU A 179 -27.32 5.93 -5.54
N GLU A 180 -28.24 6.74 -5.01
CA GLU A 180 -29.59 6.30 -4.62
C GLU A 180 -30.36 5.63 -5.79
N LYS A 181 -30.16 6.12 -7.02
CA LYS A 181 -30.75 5.55 -8.25
C LYS A 181 -30.15 4.20 -8.67
N GLN A 182 -28.97 3.83 -8.15
CA GLN A 182 -28.23 2.62 -8.49
C GLN A 182 -28.23 1.57 -7.34
N ARG A 183 -29.01 1.79 -6.27
CA ARG A 183 -29.11 0.87 -5.12
C ARG A 183 -29.36 -0.59 -5.52
N SER A 184 -30.23 -0.82 -6.51
CA SER A 184 -30.53 -2.18 -7.00
C SER A 184 -29.33 -2.83 -7.70
N GLN A 185 -28.52 -2.04 -8.42
CA GLN A 185 -27.30 -2.52 -9.08
C GLN A 185 -26.23 -2.89 -8.05
N TYR A 186 -26.01 -2.06 -7.03
CA TYR A 186 -25.05 -2.36 -5.97
C TYR A 186 -25.46 -3.60 -5.17
N ALA A 187 -26.75 -3.73 -4.83
CA ALA A 187 -27.26 -4.94 -4.18
C ALA A 187 -27.07 -6.18 -5.06
N ALA A 188 -27.28 -6.07 -6.37
CA ALA A 188 -27.05 -7.16 -7.32
C ALA A 188 -25.56 -7.51 -7.44
N ALA A 189 -24.65 -6.53 -7.43
CA ALA A 189 -23.22 -6.75 -7.44
C ALA A 189 -22.73 -7.44 -6.16
N VAL A 190 -23.19 -6.99 -4.98
CA VAL A 190 -22.90 -7.65 -3.70
C VAL A 190 -23.43 -9.08 -3.67
N ALA A 191 -24.65 -9.31 -4.18
CA ALA A 191 -25.20 -10.65 -4.30
C ALA A 191 -24.38 -11.54 -5.26
N ALA A 192 -23.90 -10.99 -6.38
CA ALA A 192 -23.02 -11.70 -7.30
C ALA A 192 -21.67 -12.06 -6.64
N LEU A 193 -21.11 -11.16 -5.83
CA LEU A 193 -19.87 -11.41 -5.08
C LEU A 193 -20.03 -12.50 -4.03
N ALA A 194 -21.16 -12.52 -3.31
CA ALA A 194 -21.47 -13.52 -2.28
C ALA A 194 -21.87 -14.90 -2.87
N ASP A 195 -22.29 -14.95 -4.13
CA ASP A 195 -22.65 -16.20 -4.80
C ASP A 195 -21.41 -17.01 -5.19
N GLY A 196 -21.14 -18.05 -4.41
CA GLY A 196 -20.02 -18.96 -4.62
C GLY A 196 -20.02 -19.76 -5.93
N THR A 197 -21.16 -19.82 -6.63
CA THR A 197 -21.23 -20.45 -7.97
C THR A 197 -20.79 -19.49 -9.06
N ARG A 198 -20.87 -18.18 -8.80
CA ARG A 198 -20.51 -17.12 -9.74
C ARG A 198 -19.15 -16.51 -9.45
N THR A 199 -18.73 -16.48 -8.19
CA THR A 199 -17.56 -15.72 -7.75
C THR A 199 -16.62 -16.56 -6.90
N ARG A 200 -15.32 -16.46 -7.20
CA ARG A 200 -14.21 -17.01 -6.40
C ARG A 200 -13.21 -15.91 -6.04
N LEU A 201 -12.81 -15.89 -4.78
CA LEU A 201 -11.82 -14.96 -4.24
C LEU A 201 -10.49 -15.70 -4.03
N VAL A 202 -9.41 -15.15 -4.58
CA VAL A 202 -8.05 -15.67 -4.45
C VAL A 202 -7.25 -14.71 -3.59
N LEU A 203 -7.02 -15.10 -2.34
CA LEU A 203 -6.13 -14.43 -1.41
C LEU A 203 -4.69 -14.71 -1.83
N VAL A 204 -3.96 -13.68 -2.24
CA VAL A 204 -2.55 -13.79 -2.63
C VAL A 204 -1.68 -13.31 -1.49
N ALA A 205 -0.76 -14.18 -1.06
CA ALA A 205 0.20 -13.89 -0.01
C ALA A 205 1.62 -14.29 -0.42
N ARG A 206 2.60 -13.92 0.41
CA ARG A 206 3.97 -14.44 0.40
C ARG A 206 4.17 -15.28 1.65
N ALA A 207 5.18 -16.14 1.68
CA ALA A 207 5.58 -16.89 2.88
C ALA A 207 6.28 -15.97 3.91
N GLN A 208 5.55 -14.93 4.34
CA GLN A 208 5.98 -13.90 5.29
C GLN A 208 4.87 -13.68 6.31
N GLN A 209 5.23 -13.53 7.58
CA GLN A 209 4.26 -13.49 8.67
C GLN A 209 3.28 -12.31 8.55
N SER A 210 3.78 -11.11 8.21
CA SER A 210 2.93 -9.93 8.02
C SER A 210 1.92 -10.11 6.89
N THR A 211 2.33 -10.72 5.78
CA THR A 211 1.47 -10.96 4.61
C THR A 211 0.42 -12.04 4.89
N LEU A 212 0.76 -13.12 5.60
CA LEU A 212 -0.22 -14.13 6.00
C LEU A 212 -1.20 -13.64 7.06
N ARG A 213 -0.76 -12.81 8.03
CA ARG A 213 -1.68 -12.17 8.99
C ARG A 213 -2.67 -11.26 8.28
N GLU A 214 -2.20 -10.50 7.30
CA GLU A 214 -3.06 -9.62 6.49
C GLU A 214 -4.08 -10.42 5.68
N ALA A 215 -3.65 -11.51 5.04
CA ALA A 215 -4.55 -12.42 4.34
C ALA A 215 -5.57 -13.05 5.28
N ALA A 216 -5.19 -13.43 6.51
CA ALA A 216 -6.09 -13.98 7.52
C ALA A 216 -7.14 -12.96 7.98
N ARG A 217 -6.75 -11.69 8.17
CA ARG A 217 -7.67 -10.59 8.47
C ARG A 217 -8.65 -10.37 7.32
N THR A 218 -8.14 -10.25 6.09
CA THR A 218 -8.94 -10.07 4.88
C THR A 218 -9.92 -11.24 4.69
N HIS A 219 -9.47 -12.47 4.93
CA HIS A 219 -10.29 -13.67 4.89
C HIS A 219 -11.52 -13.54 5.81
N GLY A 220 -11.30 -13.21 7.08
CA GLY A 220 -12.37 -13.06 8.07
C GLY A 220 -13.35 -11.94 7.72
N GLU A 221 -12.84 -10.79 7.26
CA GLU A 221 -13.69 -9.66 6.85
C GLU A 221 -14.58 -10.01 5.65
N LEU A 222 -14.02 -10.61 4.60
CA LEU A 222 -14.79 -10.99 3.41
C LEU A 222 -15.76 -12.14 3.72
N GLN A 223 -15.37 -13.07 4.58
CA GLN A 223 -16.25 -14.15 5.03
C GLN A 223 -17.45 -13.61 5.81
N ALA A 224 -17.26 -12.63 6.69
CA ALA A 224 -18.34 -11.97 7.43
C ALA A 224 -19.35 -11.25 6.52
N ILE A 225 -18.92 -10.83 5.32
CA ILE A 225 -19.75 -10.17 4.30
C ILE A 225 -20.49 -11.21 3.41
N GLY A 226 -20.15 -12.50 3.51
CA GLY A 226 -20.77 -13.59 2.76
C GLY A 226 -19.94 -14.11 1.59
N LEU A 227 -18.72 -13.58 1.37
CA LEU A 227 -17.83 -14.05 0.30
C LEU A 227 -17.08 -15.31 0.78
N GLY A 228 -17.78 -16.45 0.80
CA GLY A 228 -17.27 -17.70 1.39
C GLY A 228 -16.36 -18.54 0.48
N GLN A 229 -16.41 -18.37 -0.85
CA GLN A 229 -15.60 -19.14 -1.80
C GLN A 229 -14.20 -18.54 -1.96
N GLN A 230 -13.35 -18.81 -0.97
CA GLN A 230 -12.00 -18.26 -0.89
C GLN A 230 -10.92 -19.34 -1.07
N TYR A 231 -9.84 -18.96 -1.75
CA TYR A 231 -8.64 -19.78 -1.98
C TYR A 231 -7.41 -18.99 -1.54
N LEU A 232 -6.37 -19.69 -1.09
CA LEU A 232 -5.08 -19.09 -0.76
C LEU A 232 -4.04 -19.47 -1.81
N VAL A 233 -3.35 -18.47 -2.35
CA VAL A 233 -2.14 -18.67 -3.16
C VAL A 233 -0.96 -18.03 -2.43
N VAL A 234 -0.03 -18.85 -1.96
CA VAL A 234 1.24 -18.36 -1.43
C VAL A 234 2.24 -18.28 -2.58
N ASN A 235 2.47 -17.07 -3.05
CA ASN A 235 3.27 -16.78 -4.23
C ASN A 235 4.76 -16.64 -3.90
N GLY A 236 5.59 -17.01 -4.89
CA GLY A 236 7.04 -16.90 -4.88
C GLY A 236 7.72 -17.56 -3.68
N VAL A 237 7.30 -18.78 -3.35
CA VAL A 237 7.95 -19.63 -2.35
C VAL A 237 9.31 -20.08 -2.88
N PHE A 238 10.35 -19.91 -2.07
CA PHE A 238 11.71 -20.25 -2.43
C PHE A 238 11.84 -21.78 -2.62
N PRO A 239 12.31 -22.26 -3.80
CA PRO A 239 12.45 -23.69 -4.05
C PRO A 239 13.49 -24.34 -3.11
N PRO A 240 13.16 -25.41 -2.35
CA PRO A 240 14.11 -26.05 -1.44
C PRO A 240 15.38 -26.58 -2.14
N GLY A 241 15.29 -26.94 -3.43
CA GLY A 241 16.44 -27.40 -4.22
C GLY A 241 17.53 -26.35 -4.43
N GLU A 242 17.20 -25.06 -4.33
CA GLU A 242 18.15 -23.95 -4.46
C GLU A 242 18.91 -23.63 -3.16
N ALA A 243 18.50 -24.23 -2.03
CA ALA A 243 19.03 -23.92 -0.70
C ALA A 243 20.38 -24.59 -0.39
N ALA A 244 20.77 -25.65 -1.12
CA ALA A 244 21.81 -26.57 -0.69
C ALA A 244 23.24 -25.98 -0.67
N GLN A 245 23.52 -24.95 -1.48
CA GLN A 245 24.90 -24.44 -1.71
C GLN A 245 25.06 -22.94 -1.41
N ASP A 246 24.06 -22.31 -0.80
CA ASP A 246 24.03 -20.88 -0.54
C ASP A 246 23.45 -20.60 0.86
N PRO A 247 24.22 -20.00 1.79
CA PRO A 247 23.75 -19.71 3.15
C PRO A 247 22.53 -18.80 3.22
N LEU A 248 22.44 -17.81 2.32
CA LEU A 248 21.31 -16.89 2.25
C LEU A 248 20.06 -17.61 1.72
N ALA A 249 20.20 -18.40 0.66
CA ALA A 249 19.12 -19.24 0.13
C ALA A 249 18.59 -20.22 1.19
N ALA A 250 19.50 -20.86 1.94
CA ALA A 250 19.14 -21.74 3.04
C ALA A 250 18.39 -21.00 4.16
N ALA A 251 18.80 -19.77 4.47
CA ALA A 251 18.13 -18.95 5.47
C ALA A 251 16.73 -18.51 5.02
N ILE A 252 16.57 -18.07 3.77
CA ILE A 252 15.28 -17.73 3.17
C ILE A 252 14.34 -18.93 3.24
N CYS A 253 14.80 -20.10 2.77
CA CYS A 253 14.01 -21.33 2.76
C CYS A 253 13.55 -21.73 4.17
N ARG A 254 14.44 -21.72 5.17
CA ARG A 254 14.08 -22.00 6.56
C ARG A 254 13.05 -21.01 7.11
N ARG A 255 13.20 -19.72 6.84
CA ARG A 255 12.27 -18.68 7.29
C ARG A 255 10.88 -18.87 6.69
N GLU A 256 10.81 -19.10 5.38
CA GLU A 256 9.54 -19.33 4.69
C GLU A 256 8.85 -20.61 5.20
N GLN A 257 9.60 -21.69 5.41
CA GLN A 257 9.06 -22.93 5.98
C GLN A 257 8.52 -22.73 7.40
N ALA A 258 9.25 -22.00 8.25
CA ALA A 258 8.79 -21.69 9.61
C ALA A 258 7.48 -20.87 9.59
N VAL A 259 7.37 -19.90 8.68
CA VAL A 259 6.16 -19.08 8.50
C VAL A 259 4.99 -19.91 7.97
N LEU A 260 5.23 -20.79 7.00
CA LEU A 260 4.20 -21.69 6.46
C LEU A 260 3.72 -22.70 7.50
N ALA A 261 4.63 -23.24 8.32
CA ALA A 261 4.28 -24.13 9.43
C ALA A 261 3.46 -23.39 10.52
N ALA A 262 3.75 -22.11 10.74
CA ALA A 262 3.03 -21.23 11.66
C ALA A 262 1.88 -20.45 11.00
N MET A 263 1.34 -20.94 9.88
CA MET A 263 0.25 -20.27 9.16
C MET A 263 -0.95 -20.03 10.09
N PRO A 264 -1.59 -18.84 10.06
CA PRO A 264 -2.75 -18.55 10.89
C PRO A 264 -3.86 -19.61 10.74
N PRO A 265 -4.51 -20.07 11.83
CA PRO A 265 -5.53 -21.13 11.77
C PRO A 265 -6.67 -20.84 10.79
N ALA A 266 -7.06 -19.57 10.66
CA ALA A 266 -8.11 -19.12 9.74
C ALA A 266 -7.77 -19.40 8.26
N LEU A 267 -6.48 -19.46 7.90
CA LEU A 267 -6.04 -19.75 6.54
C LEU A 267 -5.81 -21.24 6.29
N GLN A 268 -5.56 -22.04 7.33
CA GLN A 268 -5.29 -23.48 7.20
C GLN A 268 -6.50 -24.26 6.67
N SER A 269 -7.71 -23.73 6.81
CA SER A 269 -8.94 -24.32 6.29
C SER A 269 -9.15 -24.06 4.80
N LEU A 270 -8.38 -23.15 4.18
CA LEU A 270 -8.56 -22.78 2.78
C LEU A 270 -7.80 -23.73 1.84
N PRO A 271 -8.37 -24.03 0.66
CA PRO A 271 -7.63 -24.66 -0.41
C PRO A 271 -6.42 -23.79 -0.77
N THR A 272 -5.21 -24.36 -0.65
CA THR A 272 -3.96 -23.61 -0.74
C THR A 272 -3.08 -24.14 -1.86
N ASP A 273 -2.62 -23.25 -2.73
CA ASP A 273 -1.59 -23.52 -3.73
C ASP A 273 -0.29 -22.75 -3.40
N LEU A 274 0.86 -23.40 -3.59
CA LEU A 274 2.18 -22.77 -3.45
C LEU A 274 2.75 -22.53 -4.84
N VAL A 275 3.08 -21.29 -5.18
CA VAL A 275 3.72 -20.94 -6.45
C VAL A 275 5.19 -20.67 -6.19
N ALA A 276 6.07 -21.41 -6.87
CA ALA A 276 7.51 -21.27 -6.71
C ALA A 276 8.01 -19.90 -7.18
N LEU A 277 9.03 -19.36 -6.50
CA LEU A 277 9.78 -18.19 -6.95
C LEU A 277 10.43 -18.50 -8.30
N LYS A 278 10.20 -17.63 -9.29
CA LYS A 278 10.77 -17.77 -10.63
C LYS A 278 12.06 -16.93 -10.75
N PRO A 279 13.04 -17.37 -11.56
CA PRO A 279 14.31 -16.67 -11.70
C PRO A 279 14.21 -15.41 -12.59
N PHE A 280 13.11 -15.23 -13.32
CA PHE A 280 12.88 -14.11 -14.24
C PHE A 280 11.78 -13.17 -13.72
N ASN A 281 11.79 -11.93 -14.22
CA ASN A 281 10.69 -10.99 -14.02
C ASN A 281 9.45 -11.45 -14.79
N LEU A 282 8.25 -11.22 -14.23
CA LEU A 282 6.98 -11.69 -14.78
C LEU A 282 6.44 -10.77 -15.88
N VAL A 283 7.30 -10.40 -16.82
CA VAL A 283 6.98 -9.55 -17.97
C VAL A 283 7.01 -10.41 -19.24
N GLY A 284 5.96 -10.32 -20.05
CA GLY A 284 5.81 -11.06 -21.28
C GLY A 284 5.14 -12.42 -21.12
N ARG A 285 4.58 -12.89 -22.23
CA ARG A 285 3.77 -14.11 -22.35
C ARG A 285 4.51 -15.36 -21.82
N GLU A 286 5.77 -15.52 -22.19
CA GLU A 286 6.52 -16.72 -21.84
C GLU A 286 6.78 -16.84 -20.32
N ALA A 287 7.10 -15.72 -19.67
CA ALA A 287 7.26 -15.66 -18.22
C ALA A 287 5.97 -16.00 -17.48
N LEU A 288 4.82 -15.45 -17.93
CA LEU A 288 3.51 -15.76 -17.35
C LEU A 288 3.11 -17.22 -17.54
N ARG A 289 3.40 -17.80 -18.71
CA ARG A 289 3.11 -19.22 -18.99
C ARG A 289 3.88 -20.14 -18.03
N GLN A 290 5.11 -19.77 -17.69
CA GLN A 290 5.95 -20.54 -16.77
C GLN A 290 5.62 -20.31 -15.28
N LEU A 291 4.83 -19.27 -14.93
CA LEU A 291 4.48 -18.94 -13.55
C LEU A 291 3.71 -20.08 -12.87
N LEU A 292 2.70 -20.63 -13.56
CA LEU A 292 1.77 -21.64 -13.03
C LEU A 292 2.18 -23.09 -13.39
N VAL A 293 3.37 -23.27 -13.97
CA VAL A 293 3.91 -24.58 -14.34
C VAL A 293 5.06 -24.94 -13.43
N ASP A 294 5.02 -26.14 -12.86
CA ASP A 294 6.14 -26.75 -12.14
C ASP A 294 7.18 -27.25 -13.15
N THR A 295 7.91 -26.32 -13.74
CA THR A 295 9.10 -26.66 -14.54
C THR A 295 10.31 -26.55 -13.63
N ALA A 296 11.05 -27.66 -13.48
CA ALA A 296 12.42 -27.60 -12.98
C ALA A 296 13.16 -26.57 -13.84
N ALA A 297 13.82 -25.60 -13.21
CA ALA A 297 14.56 -24.57 -13.93
C ALA A 297 15.52 -25.27 -14.89
N ALA A 298 15.32 -25.09 -16.20
CA ALA A 298 16.33 -25.48 -17.16
C ALA A 298 17.58 -24.64 -16.85
N PRO A 299 18.77 -25.24 -16.69
CA PRO A 299 19.98 -24.48 -16.50
C PRO A 299 20.14 -23.55 -17.70
N VAL A 300 20.19 -22.23 -17.44
CA VAL A 300 20.46 -21.25 -18.49
C VAL A 300 21.88 -21.51 -18.99
N PRO A 301 22.09 -21.82 -20.28
CA PRO A 301 23.43 -22.00 -20.81
C PRO A 301 24.14 -20.65 -20.79
N GLY A 302 25.21 -20.52 -19.97
CA GLY A 302 26.03 -19.30 -19.93
C GLY A 302 26.40 -18.76 -18.55
N ASP A 303 26.20 -19.49 -17.45
CA ASP A 303 26.54 -19.01 -16.10
C ASP A 303 28.06 -19.02 -15.80
N SER A 304 28.79 -18.17 -16.50
CA SER A 304 30.23 -17.92 -16.32
C SER A 304 30.54 -16.45 -15.97
N GLY A 305 29.51 -15.60 -15.87
CA GLY A 305 29.65 -14.23 -15.38
C GLY A 305 29.61 -14.19 -13.85
N GLY A 306 30.72 -13.74 -13.24
CA GLY A 306 30.81 -13.51 -11.80
C GLY A 306 29.71 -12.59 -11.26
N GLN A 307 29.47 -12.65 -9.95
CA GLN A 307 28.54 -11.74 -9.30
C GLN A 307 29.00 -10.29 -9.55
N PRO A 308 28.10 -9.37 -9.92
CA PRO A 308 28.47 -7.96 -10.03
C PRO A 308 28.95 -7.47 -8.67
N ASP A 309 30.19 -6.99 -8.60
CA ASP A 309 30.73 -6.32 -7.42
C ASP A 309 30.22 -4.88 -7.45
N ILE A 310 29.14 -4.61 -6.71
CA ILE A 310 28.55 -3.29 -6.67
C ILE A 310 28.86 -2.65 -5.31
N ASP A 311 29.89 -1.81 -5.28
CA ASP A 311 30.20 -0.95 -4.13
C ASP A 311 29.21 0.22 -4.13
N LEU A 312 28.06 0.00 -3.51
CA LEU A 312 26.94 0.93 -3.48
C LEU A 312 26.86 1.65 -2.12
N PRO A 313 26.44 2.93 -2.08
CA PRO A 313 26.23 3.68 -0.85
C PRO A 313 25.31 2.93 0.12
N ARG A 314 25.77 2.81 1.37
CA ARG A 314 25.02 2.18 2.46
C ARG A 314 24.07 3.17 3.11
N LEU A 315 23.10 2.65 3.87
CA LEU A 315 22.15 3.47 4.62
C LEU A 315 22.85 4.45 5.58
N ALA A 316 23.97 4.07 6.21
CA ALA A 316 24.75 4.92 7.10
C ALA A 316 25.21 6.23 6.42
N ALA A 317 25.52 6.21 5.12
CA ALA A 317 25.93 7.40 4.39
C ALA A 317 24.78 8.42 4.25
N LEU A 318 23.53 7.93 4.15
CA LEU A 318 22.35 8.81 4.24
C LEU A 318 22.17 9.32 5.66
N VAL A 319 22.40 8.49 6.68
CA VAL A 319 22.33 8.93 8.09
C VAL A 319 23.38 9.99 8.41
N ASP A 320 24.58 9.94 7.82
CA ASP A 320 25.58 11.01 7.93
C ASP A 320 25.04 12.36 7.46
N GLY A 321 24.37 12.37 6.30
CA GLY A 321 23.74 13.57 5.76
C GLY A 321 22.56 14.08 6.59
N ILE A 322 21.84 13.19 7.30
CA ILE A 322 20.76 13.56 8.22
C ILE A 322 21.33 14.14 9.52
N ALA A 323 22.34 13.48 10.08
CA ALA A 323 22.97 13.83 11.35
C ALA A 323 23.65 15.21 11.30
N ALA A 324 24.12 15.65 10.13
CA ALA A 324 24.77 16.94 9.93
C ALA A 324 23.90 18.15 10.34
N ASP A 325 22.57 18.02 10.32
CA ASP A 325 21.65 19.10 10.70
C ASP A 325 21.36 19.14 12.22
N GLY A 326 21.77 18.12 12.97
CA GLY A 326 21.63 18.01 14.43
C GLY A 326 20.22 17.77 14.97
N HIS A 327 19.18 18.19 14.22
CA HIS A 327 17.77 17.89 14.47
C HIS A 327 16.98 17.92 13.17
N GLY A 328 15.72 17.48 13.20
CA GLY A 328 14.84 17.52 12.06
C GLY A 328 13.91 16.32 11.97
N LEU A 329 12.98 16.40 11.01
CA LEU A 329 12.00 15.38 10.71
C LEU A 329 12.55 14.47 9.60
N VAL A 330 12.53 13.16 9.81
CA VAL A 330 12.87 12.14 8.82
C VAL A 330 11.63 11.28 8.60
N MET A 331 11.07 11.28 7.39
CA MET A 331 9.89 10.49 7.07
C MET A 331 10.24 9.39 6.09
N LEU A 332 9.98 8.14 6.45
CA LEU A 332 10.14 7.01 5.54
C LEU A 332 8.80 6.69 4.90
N MET A 333 8.74 6.86 3.58
CA MET A 333 7.53 6.71 2.78
C MET A 333 7.71 5.65 1.70
N GLY A 334 6.61 5.04 1.25
CA GLY A 334 6.65 3.94 0.29
C GLY A 334 5.50 2.96 0.49
N LYS A 335 5.38 1.99 -0.42
CA LYS A 335 4.27 1.04 -0.42
C LYS A 335 4.32 0.11 0.79
N GLY A 336 3.22 -0.57 1.07
CA GLY A 336 3.18 -1.53 2.16
C GLY A 336 4.15 -2.69 1.91
N GLY A 337 5.01 -3.04 2.87
CA GLY A 337 5.88 -4.22 2.78
C GLY A 337 7.28 -3.99 2.20
N VAL A 338 7.60 -2.78 1.74
CA VAL A 338 8.97 -2.43 1.26
C VAL A 338 10.01 -2.33 2.39
N GLY A 339 9.58 -2.35 3.66
CA GLY A 339 10.47 -2.33 4.83
C GLY A 339 10.65 -0.97 5.52
N LYS A 340 9.70 -0.04 5.35
CA LYS A 340 9.72 1.30 5.99
C LYS A 340 9.96 1.24 7.49
N THR A 341 9.16 0.46 8.22
CA THR A 341 9.27 0.28 9.67
C THR A 341 10.66 -0.16 10.10
N THR A 342 11.22 -1.14 9.40
CA THR A 342 12.56 -1.67 9.67
C THR A 342 13.65 -0.63 9.43
N LEU A 343 13.58 0.09 8.29
CA LEU A 343 14.54 1.13 7.98
C LEU A 343 14.40 2.36 8.88
N ALA A 344 13.18 2.69 9.31
CA ALA A 344 12.91 3.78 10.25
C ALA A 344 13.54 3.46 11.60
N ALA A 345 13.37 2.23 12.07
CA ALA A 345 14.05 1.73 13.26
C ALA A 345 15.58 1.76 13.09
N ALA A 346 16.13 1.33 11.96
CA ALA A 346 17.58 1.36 11.72
C ALA A 346 18.15 2.79 11.70
N VAL A 347 17.49 3.73 11.03
CA VAL A 347 17.88 5.16 11.02
C VAL A 347 17.80 5.74 12.43
N ALA A 348 16.73 5.46 13.18
CA ALA A 348 16.55 5.96 14.54
C ALA A 348 17.58 5.40 15.52
N VAL A 349 17.86 4.10 15.43
CA VAL A 349 18.88 3.42 16.24
C VAL A 349 20.27 3.97 15.92
N GLU A 350 20.61 4.15 14.65
CA GLU A 350 21.90 4.71 14.24
C GLU A 350 22.08 6.15 14.74
N LEU A 351 21.05 7.01 14.62
CA LEU A 351 21.09 8.38 15.15
C LEU A 351 21.23 8.39 16.68
N ALA A 352 20.49 7.54 17.39
CA ALA A 352 20.58 7.43 18.84
C ALA A 352 21.95 6.90 19.30
N HIS A 353 22.53 5.95 18.56
CA HIS A 353 23.86 5.41 18.81
C HIS A 353 24.96 6.46 18.67
N ARG A 354 24.77 7.45 17.78
CA ARG A 354 25.64 8.62 17.61
C ARG A 354 25.44 9.69 18.69
N GLY A 355 24.56 9.47 19.67
CA GLY A 355 24.33 10.38 20.80
C GLY A 355 23.27 11.46 20.57
N PHE A 356 22.53 11.42 19.45
CA PHE A 356 21.43 12.35 19.24
C PHE A 356 20.17 11.92 19.99
N ALA A 357 19.38 12.89 20.47
CA ALA A 357 18.04 12.61 20.95
C ALA A 357 17.13 12.25 19.76
N VAL A 358 16.45 11.10 19.84
CA VAL A 358 15.60 10.58 18.77
C VAL A 358 14.22 10.21 19.30
N HIS A 359 13.19 10.57 18.54
CA HIS A 359 11.83 10.08 18.71
C HIS A 359 11.42 9.31 17.46
N LEU A 360 11.30 7.99 17.60
CA LEU A 360 10.75 7.11 16.57
C LEU A 360 9.23 6.98 16.76
N SER A 361 8.47 7.30 15.73
CA SER A 361 7.02 7.16 15.73
C SER A 361 6.56 6.33 14.54
N THR A 362 5.53 5.51 14.72
CA THR A 362 4.83 4.85 13.60
C THR A 362 3.37 5.28 13.55
N SER A 363 2.88 5.52 12.34
CA SER A 363 1.45 5.66 12.05
C SER A 363 0.86 4.41 11.39
N ASP A 364 1.64 3.33 11.25
CA ASP A 364 1.14 2.06 10.69
C ASP A 364 0.58 1.19 11.84
N PRO A 365 -0.74 0.92 11.88
CA PRO A 365 -1.35 0.13 12.95
C PRO A 365 -0.85 -1.33 12.98
N ALA A 366 -0.28 -1.81 11.86
CA ALA A 366 0.32 -3.14 11.76
C ALA A 366 1.81 -3.15 12.10
N ALA A 367 2.46 -1.99 12.28
CA ALA A 367 3.85 -1.93 12.69
C ALA A 367 4.00 -2.30 14.18
N ASN A 368 4.99 -3.14 14.45
CA ASN A 368 5.40 -3.50 15.81
C ASN A 368 6.85 -3.04 16.03
N LEU A 369 7.00 -1.75 16.32
CA LEU A 369 8.31 -1.13 16.57
C LEU A 369 9.02 -1.73 17.80
N GLU A 370 8.27 -2.07 18.85
CA GLU A 370 8.83 -2.70 20.05
C GLU A 370 9.44 -4.07 19.73
N GLN A 371 8.72 -4.88 18.97
CA GLN A 371 9.23 -6.17 18.50
C GLN A 371 10.45 -5.99 17.57
N THR A 372 10.45 -4.97 16.71
CA THR A 372 11.57 -4.72 15.78
C THR A 372 12.84 -4.27 16.52
N LEU A 373 12.70 -3.42 17.54
CA LEU A 373 13.82 -2.92 18.34
C LEU A 373 14.36 -3.98 19.31
N GLY A 374 13.51 -4.84 19.86
CA GLY A 374 13.92 -5.92 20.77
C GLY A 374 14.64 -5.44 22.04
N GLY A 375 14.47 -4.17 22.42
CA GLY A 375 15.17 -3.54 23.55
C GLY A 375 14.94 -2.03 23.62
N ALA A 376 15.57 -1.37 24.60
CA ALA A 376 15.53 0.08 24.81
C ALA A 376 16.92 0.71 24.61
N LEU A 377 16.96 1.95 24.16
CA LEU A 377 18.16 2.77 24.02
C LEU A 377 17.93 4.10 24.75
N GLU A 378 18.94 4.58 25.49
CA GLU A 378 18.82 5.76 26.36
C GLU A 378 18.36 7.02 25.61
N ASN A 379 18.85 7.22 24.39
CA ASN A 379 18.53 8.38 23.56
C ASN A 379 17.38 8.17 22.56
N LEU A 380 16.66 7.04 22.66
CA LEU A 380 15.58 6.70 21.73
C LEU A 380 14.25 6.57 22.46
N THR A 381 13.33 7.47 22.14
CA THR A 381 11.93 7.37 22.55
C THR A 381 11.11 6.77 21.42
N VAL A 382 10.16 5.88 21.76
CA VAL A 382 9.29 5.23 20.78
C VAL A 382 7.85 5.58 21.10
N SER A 383 7.09 5.95 20.08
CA SER A 383 5.65 6.14 20.18
C SER A 383 4.91 5.51 19.01
N ARG A 384 3.61 5.39 19.17
CA ARG A 384 2.70 4.95 18.13
C ARG A 384 1.53 5.93 18.06
N ILE A 385 1.15 6.28 16.84
CA ILE A 385 -0.10 7.01 16.57
C ILE A 385 -1.13 5.94 16.20
N ASP A 386 -1.81 5.41 17.21
CA ASP A 386 -2.91 4.47 16.99
C ASP A 386 -4.20 5.25 16.69
N PRO A 387 -4.82 5.09 15.50
CA PRO A 387 -6.02 5.83 15.12
C PRO A 387 -7.14 5.72 16.14
N HIS A 388 -7.37 4.55 16.74
CA HIS A 388 -8.45 4.36 17.69
C HIS A 388 -8.15 5.07 19.01
N GLU A 389 -6.93 4.95 19.53
CA GLU A 389 -6.55 5.61 20.78
C GLU A 389 -6.57 7.13 20.66
N VAL A 390 -6.04 7.68 19.56
CA VAL A 390 -6.01 9.14 19.36
C VAL A 390 -7.40 9.69 19.10
N THR A 391 -8.25 8.94 18.40
CA THR A 391 -9.66 9.31 18.17
C THR A 391 -10.42 9.34 19.48
N GLU A 392 -10.38 8.27 20.28
CA GLU A 392 -11.08 8.26 21.57
C GLU A 392 -10.58 9.36 22.50
N ARG A 393 -9.27 9.64 22.52
CA ARG A 393 -8.72 10.77 23.28
C ARG A 393 -9.25 12.12 22.78
N TYR A 394 -9.34 12.32 21.47
CA TYR A 394 -9.90 13.52 20.86
C TYR A 394 -11.39 13.66 21.20
N ARG A 395 -12.17 12.58 21.09
CA ARG A 395 -13.58 12.54 21.44
C ARG A 395 -13.81 12.94 22.89
N GLN A 396 -13.06 12.34 23.82
CA GLN A 396 -13.11 12.69 25.24
C GLN A 396 -12.80 14.18 25.48
N GLN A 397 -11.79 14.72 24.79
CA GLN A 397 -11.44 16.14 24.88
C GLN A 397 -12.56 17.06 24.37
N VAL A 398 -13.18 16.73 23.23
CA VAL A 398 -14.29 17.52 22.67
C VAL A 398 -15.53 17.43 23.56
N LEU A 399 -15.85 16.24 24.09
CA LEU A 399 -16.97 16.06 25.02
C LEU A 399 -16.76 16.81 26.34
N ALA A 400 -15.54 16.83 26.87
CA ALA A 400 -15.21 17.57 28.08
C ALA A 400 -15.26 19.09 27.88
N THR A 401 -15.06 19.59 26.65
CA THR A 401 -15.01 21.03 26.36
C THR A 401 -16.32 21.55 25.77
N LYS A 402 -16.67 21.10 24.56
CA LYS A 402 -17.90 21.50 23.86
C LYS A 402 -19.14 20.82 24.45
N GLY A 403 -19.01 19.60 24.95
CA GLY A 403 -20.12 18.84 25.56
C GLY A 403 -20.49 19.28 26.98
N ALA A 404 -19.64 20.06 27.67
CA ALA A 404 -19.88 20.48 29.06
C ALA A 404 -21.08 21.41 29.24
N LYS A 405 -21.48 22.15 28.19
CA LYS A 405 -22.59 23.11 28.22
C LYS A 405 -23.85 22.61 27.50
N LEU A 406 -23.83 21.38 26.98
CA LEU A 406 -24.94 20.80 26.25
C LEU A 406 -25.88 20.04 27.20
N ASP A 407 -27.16 20.01 26.87
CA ASP A 407 -28.13 19.13 27.50
C ASP A 407 -27.93 17.68 27.04
N ALA A 408 -28.67 16.73 27.61
CA ALA A 408 -28.50 15.30 27.30
C ALA A 408 -28.71 14.98 25.80
N ALA A 409 -29.66 15.68 25.15
CA ALA A 409 -29.93 15.50 23.73
C ALA A 409 -28.82 16.09 22.86
N GLY A 410 -28.34 17.30 23.16
CA GLY A 410 -27.23 17.94 22.45
C GLY A 410 -25.92 17.18 22.62
N ARG A 411 -25.68 16.60 23.81
CA ARG A 411 -24.51 15.75 24.05
C ARG A 411 -24.57 14.45 23.24
N ALA A 412 -25.72 13.79 23.16
CA ALA A 412 -25.90 12.59 22.36
C ALA A 412 -25.67 12.86 20.86
N LEU A 413 -26.13 14.01 20.36
CA LEU A 413 -25.88 14.44 18.97
C LEU A 413 -24.39 14.66 18.71
N LEU A 414 -23.68 15.33 19.64
CA LEU A 414 -22.23 15.54 19.54
C LEU A 414 -21.45 14.22 19.60
N GLU A 415 -21.89 13.26 20.44
CA GLU A 415 -21.26 11.94 20.52
C GLU A 415 -21.37 11.15 19.21
N GLU A 416 -22.49 11.30 18.50
CA GLU A 416 -22.73 10.66 17.20
C GLU A 416 -21.91 11.34 16.08
N ASP A 417 -21.84 12.66 16.05
CA ASP A 417 -20.98 13.41 15.12
C ASP A 417 -19.50 13.00 15.27
N LEU A 418 -19.06 12.84 16.53
CA LEU A 418 -17.73 12.36 16.89
C LEU A 418 -17.45 10.88 16.54
N ARG A 419 -18.45 10.13 16.04
CA ARG A 419 -18.24 8.78 15.44
C ARG A 419 -17.97 8.84 13.95
N SER A 420 -18.04 10.02 13.33
CA SER A 420 -17.75 10.21 11.91
C SER A 420 -16.30 9.84 11.57
N PRO A 421 -16.04 9.20 10.41
CA PRO A 421 -14.68 8.95 9.91
C PRO A 421 -13.80 10.21 9.88
N CYS A 422 -14.39 11.37 9.57
CA CYS A 422 -13.66 12.62 9.50
C CYS A 422 -13.13 13.04 10.91
N THR A 423 -13.70 12.53 12.02
CA THR A 423 -13.19 12.74 13.39
C THR A 423 -11.87 12.00 13.62
N GLU A 424 -11.76 10.78 13.11
CA GLU A 424 -10.52 10.00 13.20
C GLU A 424 -9.39 10.70 12.45
N GLU A 425 -9.67 11.19 11.24
CA GLU A 425 -8.69 11.94 10.44
C GLU A 425 -8.17 13.18 11.17
N ILE A 426 -9.06 13.96 11.80
CA ILE A 426 -8.67 15.13 12.61
C ILE A 426 -7.81 14.71 13.80
N ALA A 427 -8.20 13.65 14.51
CA ALA A 427 -7.48 13.19 15.69
C ALA A 427 -6.07 12.69 15.35
N VAL A 428 -5.96 11.89 14.28
CA VAL A 428 -4.68 11.42 13.75
C VAL A 428 -3.82 12.59 13.27
N PHE A 429 -4.40 13.56 12.57
CA PHE A 429 -3.70 14.76 12.13
C PHE A 429 -3.16 15.61 13.30
N GLN A 430 -3.93 15.75 14.38
CA GLN A 430 -3.46 16.46 15.57
C GLN A 430 -2.31 15.75 16.28
N ALA A 431 -2.38 14.41 16.38
CA ALA A 431 -1.30 13.61 16.93
C ALA A 431 -0.04 13.74 16.06
N PHE A 432 -0.18 13.59 14.75
CA PHE A 432 0.88 13.79 13.76
C PHE A 432 1.54 15.16 13.89
N SER A 433 0.74 16.23 13.95
CA SER A 433 1.22 17.61 14.09
C SER A 433 1.98 17.84 15.41
N ARG A 434 1.59 17.16 16.50
CA ARG A 434 2.33 17.24 17.77
C ARG A 434 3.71 16.60 17.63
N THR A 435 3.78 15.41 17.04
CA THR A 435 5.02 14.67 16.82
C THR A 435 5.98 15.45 15.92
N ILE A 436 5.49 16.05 14.82
CA ILE A 436 6.32 16.86 13.93
C ILE A 436 6.95 18.06 14.65
N ARG A 437 6.21 18.74 15.53
CA ARG A 437 6.76 19.92 16.24
C ARG A 437 7.97 19.62 17.11
N GLU A 438 8.14 18.37 17.55
CA GLU A 438 9.31 17.95 18.31
C GLU A 438 10.60 17.97 17.48
N SER A 439 10.48 17.90 16.15
CA SER A 439 11.61 17.89 15.21
C SER A 439 12.47 19.14 15.28
N GLY A 440 11.94 20.27 15.77
CA GLY A 440 12.69 21.51 15.96
C GLY A 440 13.74 21.47 17.08
N LYS A 441 13.82 20.38 17.87
CA LYS A 441 14.78 20.25 18.99
C LYS A 441 15.54 18.92 19.02
N LYS A 442 15.03 17.91 18.33
CA LYS A 442 15.58 16.55 18.29
C LYS A 442 15.25 15.90 16.96
N PHE A 443 15.80 14.73 16.67
CA PHE A 443 15.35 13.99 15.50
C PHE A 443 14.00 13.33 15.76
N VAL A 444 13.08 13.47 14.80
CA VAL A 444 11.83 12.73 14.76
C VAL A 444 11.89 11.84 13.54
N VAL A 445 11.95 10.52 13.74
CA VAL A 445 11.92 9.53 12.66
C VAL A 445 10.52 8.94 12.60
N MET A 446 9.89 9.05 11.44
CA MET A 446 8.51 8.64 11.25
C MET A 446 8.41 7.51 10.24
N ASP A 447 7.91 6.36 10.70
CA ASP A 447 7.43 5.28 9.86
C ASP A 447 5.99 5.59 9.44
N THR A 448 5.80 5.93 8.16
CA THR A 448 4.47 6.30 7.67
C THR A 448 3.66 5.07 7.29
N ALA A 449 2.34 5.21 7.34
CA ALA A 449 1.41 4.24 6.75
C ALA A 449 1.69 4.05 5.23
N PRO A 450 1.11 3.04 4.55
CA PRO A 450 1.23 2.87 3.11
C PRO A 450 0.83 4.14 2.32
N THR A 451 1.38 4.29 1.11
CA THR A 451 1.32 5.53 0.30
C THR A 451 -0.06 6.19 0.22
N GLY A 452 -1.14 5.43 0.01
CA GLY A 452 -2.50 5.98 -0.08
C GLY A 452 -2.97 6.66 1.21
N HIS A 453 -2.71 6.07 2.37
CA HIS A 453 -3.06 6.66 3.67
C HIS A 453 -2.18 7.87 3.99
N THR A 454 -0.91 7.85 3.58
CA THR A 454 -0.03 8.99 3.81
C THR A 454 -0.43 10.19 2.95
N LEU A 455 -0.88 9.97 1.70
CA LEU A 455 -1.41 11.04 0.86
C LEU A 455 -2.69 11.64 1.44
N LEU A 456 -3.59 10.83 2.00
CA LEU A 456 -4.77 11.31 2.72
C LEU A 456 -4.40 12.21 3.91
N LEU A 457 -3.39 11.81 4.70
CA LEU A 457 -2.88 12.64 5.79
C LEU A 457 -2.30 13.96 5.26
N LEU A 458 -1.56 13.91 4.15
CA LEU A 458 -1.01 15.10 3.50
C LEU A 458 -2.11 16.02 2.94
N ASP A 459 -3.16 15.47 2.35
CA ASP A 459 -4.32 16.23 1.86
C ASP A 459 -5.03 16.94 3.02
N ALA A 460 -5.25 16.24 4.14
CA ALA A 460 -5.79 16.85 5.36
C ALA A 460 -4.86 17.96 5.90
N THR A 461 -3.54 17.74 5.89
CA THR A 461 -2.57 18.79 6.28
C THR A 461 -2.61 20.00 5.33
N GLY A 462 -2.86 19.77 4.04
CA GLY A 462 -2.97 20.78 3.00
C GLY A 462 -4.26 21.59 3.12
N ALA A 463 -5.39 20.94 3.36
CA ALA A 463 -6.68 21.60 3.61
C ALA A 463 -6.60 22.52 4.82
N TYR A 464 -6.06 22.03 5.94
CA TYR A 464 -5.84 22.84 7.14
C TYR A 464 -4.89 24.02 6.90
N HIS A 465 -3.83 23.81 6.11
CA HIS A 465 -2.93 24.89 5.73
C HIS A 465 -3.68 25.98 4.94
N ARG A 466 -4.51 25.61 3.96
CA ARG A 466 -5.34 26.58 3.21
C ARG A 466 -6.29 27.34 4.13
N ASP A 467 -6.90 26.68 5.11
CA ASP A 467 -7.80 27.31 6.08
C ASP A 467 -7.08 28.33 6.97
N ILE A 468 -5.93 27.98 7.55
CA ILE A 468 -5.13 28.92 8.35
C ILE A 468 -4.71 30.10 7.50
N VAL A 469 -4.18 29.85 6.29
CA VAL A 469 -3.71 30.92 5.39
C VAL A 469 -4.87 31.86 5.05
N ARG A 470 -6.08 31.33 4.83
CA ARG A 470 -7.28 32.14 4.57
C ARG A 470 -7.70 32.98 5.78
N GLN A 471 -7.62 32.43 6.99
CA GLN A 471 -8.04 33.11 8.22
C GLN A 471 -7.00 34.13 8.73
N MET A 472 -5.71 33.82 8.60
CA MET A 472 -4.60 34.60 9.17
C MET A 472 -3.83 35.42 8.14
N GLY A 473 -4.05 35.23 6.84
CA GLY A 473 -3.42 36.02 5.78
C GLY A 473 -3.77 37.52 5.83
N SER A 474 -4.86 37.89 6.53
CA SER A 474 -5.28 39.27 6.75
C SER A 474 -4.71 39.93 8.01
N THR A 475 -4.11 39.17 8.94
CA THR A 475 -3.69 39.67 10.26
C THR A 475 -2.20 40.00 10.37
N GLY A 476 -1.37 39.66 9.38
CA GLY A 476 0.05 40.00 9.34
C GLY A 476 0.93 39.29 10.38
N VAL A 477 0.40 38.28 11.07
CA VAL A 477 1.11 37.50 12.09
C VAL A 477 1.88 36.36 11.42
N HIS A 478 3.16 36.17 11.76
CA HIS A 478 3.92 34.99 11.32
C HIS A 478 3.37 33.72 11.99
N PHE A 479 2.98 32.74 11.19
CA PHE A 479 2.59 31.40 11.62
C PHE A 479 3.36 30.34 10.85
N THR A 480 3.54 29.17 11.46
CA THR A 480 4.14 27.99 10.81
C THR A 480 3.13 26.86 10.85
N THR A 481 2.71 26.37 9.69
CA THR A 481 1.86 25.17 9.62
C THR A 481 2.71 23.91 9.50
N PRO A 482 2.17 22.73 9.85
CA PRO A 482 2.84 21.46 9.59
C PRO A 482 3.23 21.29 8.11
N MET A 483 2.39 21.75 7.17
CA MET A 483 2.70 21.70 5.73
C MET A 483 3.95 22.52 5.38
N MET A 484 4.11 23.73 5.93
CA MET A 484 5.31 24.53 5.69
C MET A 484 6.58 23.85 6.21
N GLN A 485 6.49 23.11 7.33
CA GLN A 485 7.60 22.33 7.85
C GLN A 485 7.92 21.13 6.95
N LEU A 486 6.90 20.45 6.43
CA LEU A 486 7.07 19.33 5.50
C LEU A 486 7.73 19.76 4.17
N GLN A 487 7.42 20.97 3.71
CA GLN A 487 7.98 21.56 2.49
C GLN A 487 9.39 22.12 2.67
N ASP A 488 9.83 22.41 3.90
CA ASP A 488 11.18 22.93 4.17
C ASP A 488 12.23 21.81 4.12
N PRO A 489 13.13 21.78 3.13
CA PRO A 489 14.11 20.72 2.96
C PRO A 489 15.20 20.70 4.05
N LYS A 490 15.34 21.77 4.84
CA LYS A 490 16.24 21.79 6.00
C LYS A 490 15.60 21.09 7.20
N GLN A 491 14.30 21.30 7.40
CA GLN A 491 13.56 20.74 8.53
C GLN A 491 13.11 19.30 8.26
N THR A 492 12.75 18.97 7.02
CA THR A 492 12.16 17.67 6.67
C THR A 492 12.96 16.95 5.59
N LYS A 493 13.28 15.67 5.85
CA LYS A 493 13.89 14.75 4.89
C LYS A 493 12.95 13.59 4.65
N VAL A 494 12.29 13.60 3.48
CA VAL A 494 11.48 12.47 3.03
C VAL A 494 12.36 11.45 2.32
N ILE A 495 12.31 10.20 2.76
CA ILE A 495 13.05 9.07 2.21
C ILE A 495 12.05 8.10 1.57
N LEU A 496 12.16 7.88 0.27
CA LEU A 496 11.33 6.92 -0.44
C LEU A 496 11.97 5.53 -0.39
N VAL A 497 11.28 4.59 0.26
CA VAL A 497 11.70 3.20 0.36
C VAL A 497 11.03 2.39 -0.75
N THR A 498 11.84 1.63 -1.48
CA THR A 498 11.38 0.74 -2.54
C THR A 498 12.16 -0.58 -2.54
N LEU A 499 11.80 -1.48 -3.46
CA LEU A 499 12.53 -2.71 -3.78
C LEU A 499 13.09 -2.60 -5.19
N ALA A 500 14.13 -3.36 -5.52
CA ALA A 500 14.70 -3.42 -6.88
C ALA A 500 13.83 -4.25 -7.85
N GLU A 501 12.55 -3.90 -7.93
CA GLU A 501 11.55 -4.56 -8.76
C GLU A 501 10.72 -3.50 -9.50
N THR A 502 10.25 -3.83 -10.70
CA THR A 502 9.61 -2.88 -11.62
C THR A 502 8.39 -2.16 -11.01
N THR A 503 7.47 -2.90 -10.38
CA THR A 503 6.28 -2.30 -9.77
C THR A 503 6.61 -1.44 -8.55
N PRO A 504 7.39 -1.90 -7.55
CA PRO A 504 7.83 -1.04 -6.44
C PRO A 504 8.55 0.24 -6.89
N VAL A 505 9.40 0.21 -7.91
CA VAL A 505 10.07 1.42 -8.41
C VAL A 505 9.08 2.38 -9.06
N LEU A 506 8.18 1.88 -9.92
CA LEU A 506 7.13 2.70 -10.54
C LEU A 506 6.22 3.36 -9.49
N GLU A 507 5.80 2.60 -8.47
CA GLU A 507 4.95 3.11 -7.41
C GLU A 507 5.66 4.17 -6.56
N ALA A 508 6.96 4.00 -6.29
CA ALA A 508 7.77 5.00 -5.62
C ALA A 508 7.94 6.26 -6.48
N ALA A 509 8.08 6.12 -7.80
CA ALA A 509 8.18 7.25 -8.73
C ALA A 509 6.86 8.02 -8.81
N ASN A 510 5.72 7.34 -8.82
CA ASN A 510 4.40 7.97 -8.75
C ASN A 510 4.23 8.72 -7.42
N LEU A 511 4.57 8.10 -6.29
CA LEU A 511 4.54 8.78 -4.99
C LEU A 511 5.46 10.02 -4.96
N GLN A 512 6.64 9.94 -5.57
CA GLN A 512 7.54 11.10 -5.70
C GLN A 512 6.85 12.24 -6.46
N ASN A 513 6.15 11.95 -7.55
CA ASN A 513 5.42 12.96 -8.30
C ASN A 513 4.26 13.55 -7.48
N ASP A 514 3.56 12.74 -6.69
CA ASP A 514 2.50 13.19 -5.79
C ASP A 514 3.03 14.15 -4.72
N LEU A 515 4.15 13.80 -4.10
CA LEU A 515 4.84 14.66 -3.12
C LEU A 515 5.29 15.98 -3.76
N ARG A 516 5.84 15.95 -4.97
CA ARG A 516 6.23 17.14 -5.72
C ARG A 516 5.05 18.06 -6.01
N ARG A 517 3.88 17.50 -6.34
CA ARG A 517 2.64 18.28 -6.50
C ARG A 517 2.23 18.99 -5.21
N ALA A 518 2.53 18.39 -4.06
CA ALA A 518 2.34 19.00 -2.74
C ALA A 518 3.50 19.94 -2.31
N GLY A 519 4.49 20.18 -3.18
CA GLY A 519 5.67 21.02 -2.87
C GLY A 519 6.71 20.35 -1.97
N ILE A 520 6.66 19.03 -1.82
CA ILE A 520 7.58 18.24 -0.99
C ILE A 520 8.53 17.50 -1.94
N GLU A 521 9.82 17.83 -1.90
CA GLU A 521 10.83 17.11 -2.70
C GLU A 521 11.44 15.97 -1.87
N PRO A 522 11.34 14.70 -2.31
CA PRO A 522 12.03 13.60 -1.64
C PRO A 522 13.54 13.83 -1.56
N TRP A 523 14.11 13.66 -0.38
CA TRP A 523 15.51 13.91 -0.10
C TRP A 523 16.42 12.78 -0.58
N ALA A 524 15.96 11.52 -0.48
CA ALA A 524 16.68 10.32 -0.90
C ALA A 524 15.74 9.15 -1.23
N TRP A 525 16.27 8.13 -1.91
CA TRP A 525 15.63 6.82 -2.07
C TRP A 525 16.42 5.73 -1.35
N VAL A 526 15.76 4.69 -0.85
CA VAL A 526 16.40 3.50 -0.30
C VAL A 526 15.85 2.27 -1.01
N ILE A 527 16.73 1.54 -1.68
CA ILE A 527 16.43 0.26 -2.31
C ILE A 527 16.68 -0.83 -1.27
N ASN A 528 15.62 -1.40 -0.74
CA ASN A 528 15.69 -2.40 0.31
C ASN A 528 15.70 -3.83 -0.24
N ASN A 529 16.17 -4.79 0.57
CA ASN A 529 16.16 -6.23 0.29
C ASN A 529 16.79 -6.60 -1.07
N SER A 530 17.87 -5.93 -1.48
CA SER A 530 18.52 -6.23 -2.75
C SER A 530 19.32 -7.52 -2.69
N VAL A 531 19.02 -8.45 -3.60
CA VAL A 531 19.84 -9.64 -3.83
C VAL A 531 21.12 -9.28 -4.57
N ALA A 532 21.11 -8.26 -5.43
CA ALA A 532 22.30 -7.77 -6.12
C ALA A 532 23.39 -7.24 -5.15
N ALA A 533 22.96 -6.62 -4.04
CA ALA A 533 23.85 -6.19 -2.96
C ALA A 533 24.25 -7.31 -1.98
N ALA A 534 23.65 -8.50 -2.07
CA ALA A 534 23.94 -9.63 -1.18
C ALA A 534 24.86 -10.65 -1.87
N ARG A 535 25.86 -11.21 -1.17
CA ARG A 535 26.75 -12.25 -1.75
C ARG A 535 25.99 -13.57 -1.91
N VAL A 536 25.83 -14.03 -3.15
CA VAL A 536 25.01 -15.22 -3.49
C VAL A 536 25.67 -16.16 -4.48
N THR A 537 25.50 -17.45 -4.22
CA THR A 537 25.94 -18.58 -5.05
C THR A 537 24.79 -19.38 -5.65
N SER A 538 23.56 -19.28 -5.11
CA SER A 538 22.38 -19.93 -5.69
C SER A 538 22.14 -19.43 -7.12
N PRO A 539 22.00 -20.34 -8.12
CA PRO A 539 21.67 -19.97 -9.50
C PRO A 539 20.43 -19.08 -9.60
N LEU A 540 19.37 -19.40 -8.85
CA LEU A 540 18.15 -18.61 -8.83
C LEU A 540 18.36 -17.20 -8.26
N LEU A 541 19.09 -17.06 -7.15
CA LEU A 541 19.41 -15.76 -6.56
C LEU A 541 20.33 -14.93 -7.45
N ARG A 542 21.30 -15.54 -8.14
CA ARG A 542 22.16 -14.86 -9.12
C ARG A 542 21.36 -14.28 -10.28
N GLN A 543 20.39 -15.04 -10.80
CA GLN A 543 19.55 -14.54 -11.88
C GLN A 543 18.65 -13.40 -11.39
N ARG A 544 18.08 -13.51 -10.18
CA ARG A 544 17.33 -12.41 -9.54
C ARG A 544 18.19 -11.16 -9.36
N ALA A 545 19.41 -11.29 -8.84
CA ALA A 545 20.36 -10.19 -8.70
C ALA A 545 20.63 -9.47 -10.04
N ARG A 546 20.77 -10.21 -11.14
CA ARG A 546 20.92 -9.60 -12.47
C ARG A 546 19.68 -8.82 -12.90
N ASN A 547 18.49 -9.32 -12.59
CA ASN A 547 17.24 -8.63 -12.94
C ASN A 547 17.04 -7.33 -12.15
N GLU A 548 17.58 -7.24 -10.93
CA GLU A 548 17.53 -6.03 -10.11
C GLU A 548 18.35 -4.87 -10.72
N LEU A 549 19.41 -5.17 -11.47
CA LEU A 549 20.35 -4.15 -11.97
C LEU A 549 19.68 -3.06 -12.79
N ARG A 550 18.69 -3.42 -13.61
CA ARG A 550 17.94 -2.46 -14.42
C ARG A 550 17.17 -1.46 -13.56
N GLU A 551 16.51 -1.96 -12.52
CA GLU A 551 15.68 -1.14 -11.63
C GLU A 551 16.55 -0.30 -10.69
N ILE A 552 17.69 -0.84 -10.25
CA ILE A 552 18.73 -0.09 -9.53
C ILE A 552 19.25 1.06 -10.41
N ASP A 553 19.60 0.78 -11.68
CA ASP A 553 20.04 1.80 -12.62
C ASP A 553 18.99 2.90 -12.82
N ALA A 554 17.72 2.54 -12.98
CA ALA A 554 16.62 3.51 -13.10
C ALA A 554 16.52 4.42 -11.86
N VAL A 555 16.60 3.86 -10.65
CA VAL A 555 16.58 4.66 -9.41
C VAL A 555 17.76 5.61 -9.35
N THR A 556 18.96 5.14 -9.65
CA THR A 556 20.21 5.90 -9.48
C THR A 556 20.45 6.95 -10.55
N THR A 557 19.93 6.74 -11.77
CA THR A 557 20.14 7.65 -12.90
C THR A 557 18.96 8.58 -13.19
N GLN A 558 17.72 8.15 -12.89
CA GLN A 558 16.51 8.87 -13.30
C GLN A 558 15.70 9.43 -12.13
N HIS A 559 15.66 8.72 -10.99
CA HIS A 559 14.69 9.06 -9.93
C HIS A 559 15.29 9.80 -8.73
N ALA A 560 16.50 9.43 -8.29
CA ALA A 560 17.04 9.86 -7.00
C ALA A 560 18.43 10.50 -7.11
N LYS A 561 18.61 11.67 -6.49
CA LYS A 561 19.93 12.33 -6.35
C LYS A 561 20.78 11.70 -5.25
N ARG A 562 20.12 11.23 -4.19
CA ARG A 562 20.72 10.51 -3.06
C ARG A 562 20.02 9.18 -2.97
N TRP A 563 20.79 8.14 -2.78
CA TRP A 563 20.23 6.81 -2.67
C TRP A 563 21.13 5.92 -1.81
N ALA A 564 20.53 4.89 -1.23
CA ALA A 564 21.24 3.81 -0.56
C ALA A 564 20.64 2.47 -0.97
N ILE A 565 21.45 1.42 -0.87
CA ILE A 565 20.99 0.04 -1.04
C ILE A 565 21.19 -0.73 0.26
N VAL A 566 20.23 -1.59 0.57
CA VAL A 566 20.28 -2.48 1.73
C VAL A 566 20.20 -3.92 1.22
N PRO A 567 21.19 -4.78 1.53
CA PRO A 567 21.23 -6.15 1.04
C PRO A 567 20.12 -6.99 1.67
N LEU A 568 19.68 -8.02 0.96
CA LEU A 568 18.84 -9.06 1.53
C LEU A 568 19.61 -9.82 2.62
N LEU A 569 19.15 -9.71 3.86
CA LEU A 569 19.78 -10.35 5.01
C LEU A 569 19.29 -11.79 5.23
N SER A 570 20.19 -12.64 5.73
CA SER A 570 19.90 -14.02 6.12
C SER A 570 18.98 -14.10 7.34
N GLU A 571 19.16 -13.18 8.29
CA GLU A 571 18.34 -13.06 9.47
C GLU A 571 17.47 -11.80 9.36
N GLU A 572 16.27 -11.82 9.93
CA GLU A 572 15.48 -10.61 10.03
C GLU A 572 16.21 -9.61 10.94
N PRO A 573 16.29 -8.32 10.56
CA PRO A 573 16.98 -7.29 11.34
C PRO A 573 16.16 -6.85 12.55
N VAL A 574 15.99 -7.79 13.48
CA VAL A 574 15.32 -7.59 14.77
C VAL A 574 16.39 -7.42 15.84
N GLY A 575 16.22 -6.43 16.70
CA GLY A 575 17.20 -6.10 17.73
C GLY A 575 18.15 -4.99 17.31
N ILE A 576 18.56 -4.17 18.29
CA ILE A 576 19.47 -3.01 18.12
C ILE A 576 20.73 -3.37 17.32
N ALA A 577 21.41 -4.48 17.66
CA ALA A 577 22.66 -4.86 17.01
C ALA A 577 22.48 -5.13 15.50
N ARG A 578 21.39 -5.82 15.12
CA ARG A 578 21.09 -6.13 13.72
C ARG A 578 20.59 -4.91 12.96
N LEU A 579 19.88 -3.99 13.62
CA LEU A 579 19.47 -2.71 13.04
C LEU A 579 20.68 -1.81 12.73
N LEU A 580 21.72 -1.83 13.58
CA LEU A 580 23.00 -1.14 13.31
C LEU A 580 23.77 -1.79 12.15
N GLU A 581 23.77 -3.12 12.08
CA GLU A 581 24.34 -3.86 10.93
C GLU A 581 23.61 -3.52 9.63
N LEU A 582 22.27 -3.41 9.66
CA LEU A 582 21.45 -2.99 8.53
C LEU A 582 21.80 -1.57 8.05
N ALA A 583 22.11 -0.66 8.98
CA ALA A 583 22.59 0.67 8.63
C ALA A 583 23.97 0.62 7.94
N GLY A 584 24.77 -0.41 8.22
CA GLY A 584 26.12 -0.59 7.70
C GLY A 584 27.22 -0.10 8.63
N SER A 585 26.87 0.12 9.91
CA SER A 585 27.78 0.53 10.99
C SER A 585 28.43 -0.69 11.64
N GLN A 586 29.74 -0.64 11.88
CA GLN A 586 30.42 -1.71 12.64
C GLN A 586 30.01 -1.61 14.12
N PHE A 587 29.29 -2.62 14.62
CA PHE A 587 29.03 -2.77 16.06
C PHE A 587 30.35 -3.13 16.76
N GLN A 588 31.09 -2.14 17.28
CA GLN A 588 32.10 -2.42 18.29
C GLN A 588 31.37 -2.67 19.60
N ALA A 589 31.23 -3.95 19.97
CA ALA A 589 30.83 -4.30 21.32
C ALA A 589 31.80 -3.61 22.29
N GLN A 590 31.34 -2.59 23.00
CA GLN A 590 32.08 -2.07 24.13
C GLN A 590 32.28 -3.25 25.09
N ALA A 591 33.52 -3.72 25.16
CA ALA A 591 33.96 -4.58 26.23
C ALA A 591 33.74 -3.80 27.54
N ALA A 592 32.58 -4.00 28.16
CA ALA A 592 32.37 -3.63 29.55
C ALA A 592 33.24 -4.58 30.38
N GLY A 593 34.51 -4.22 30.55
CA GLY A 593 35.31 -4.70 31.66
C GLY A 593 34.79 -4.03 32.93
N VAL A 594 34.15 -4.82 33.79
CA VAL A 594 34.55 -5.21 35.15
C VAL A 594 33.47 -6.16 35.68
#